data_AF-A0A4Y8CU52-F1
#
_entry.id   AF-A0A4Y8CU52-F1
#
_cell.length_a   1.000
_cell.length_b   1.000
_cell.length_c   1.000
_cell.angle_alpha   90.00
_cell.angle_beta   90.00
_cell.angle_gamma   90.00
#
_symmetry.space_group_name_H-M   'P 1'
#
loop_
_entity.id
_entity.type
_entity.pdbx_description
1 polymer ?
#
loop_
_entity_poly.entity_id
_entity_poly.type
_entity_poly.pdbx_seq_one_letter_code
_entity_poly.pdbx_strand_id
1 'polypeptide(L)'
;MLFNKPTITALGISLLPASLAQLSALSVFPPGEPGTILVTLNGQGAPTGCLNDQGLWTLKEACAIFEGNGQGGFGSDLGYIILDSSSSIVTTTGTWSTAWVGTHVNQGRDAAWLQAQIGTTGAAPWGGPLWYANAQPDDTTNVALNGHAITSSVQVTLSFNSTFVAS
;
A
#
# COMPACT_ATOMS: atom_id res chain seq x y z
N MET A 1 -16.12 -42.12 -66.76
CA MET A 1 -15.08 -41.07 -66.69
C MET A 1 -15.77 -39.72 -66.76
N LEU A 2 -15.80 -38.99 -65.66
CA LEU A 2 -16.17 -37.58 -65.60
C LEU A 2 -15.30 -36.91 -64.53
N PHE A 3 -14.57 -35.90 -64.97
CA PHE A 3 -13.72 -35.03 -64.18
C PHE A 3 -14.57 -34.14 -63.26
N ASN A 4 -14.10 -33.87 -62.04
CA ASN A 4 -14.21 -32.53 -61.46
C ASN A 4 -13.13 -32.24 -60.40
N LYS A 5 -12.73 -30.95 -60.37
CA LYS A 5 -11.46 -30.34 -59.92
C LYS A 5 -11.15 -30.42 -58.40
N PRO A 6 -9.86 -30.24 -58.03
CA PRO A 6 -9.46 -30.00 -56.65
C PRO A 6 -9.74 -28.53 -56.28
N THR A 7 -10.34 -28.30 -55.12
CA THR A 7 -10.46 -26.94 -54.56
C THR A 7 -9.39 -26.78 -53.49
N ILE A 8 -8.30 -26.10 -53.86
CA ILE A 8 -7.35 -25.54 -52.91
C ILE A 8 -7.99 -24.27 -52.36
N THR A 9 -8.28 -24.26 -51.06
CA THR A 9 -8.56 -23.00 -50.35
C THR A 9 -7.44 -22.80 -49.35
N ALA A 10 -6.55 -21.87 -49.69
CA ALA A 10 -5.53 -21.34 -48.79
C ALA A 10 -6.14 -20.19 -47.99
N LEU A 11 -6.14 -20.31 -46.65
CA LEU A 11 -6.29 -19.25 -45.66
C LEU A 11 -5.47 -19.76 -44.48
N GLY A 12 -4.31 -19.22 -44.14
CA GLY A 12 -4.05 -17.81 -43.89
C GLY A 12 -3.56 -17.76 -42.43
N ILE A 13 -2.27 -17.51 -42.24
CA ILE A 13 -1.60 -17.47 -40.94
C ILE A 13 -2.35 -16.47 -40.03
N SER A 14 -2.77 -16.93 -38.86
CA SER A 14 -2.97 -16.02 -37.74
C SER A 14 -2.51 -16.69 -36.45
N LEU A 15 -1.20 -16.65 -36.25
CA LEU A 15 -0.60 -16.60 -34.92
C LEU A 15 -1.03 -15.25 -34.29
N LEU A 16 -2.23 -15.21 -33.72
CA LEU A 16 -2.61 -14.12 -32.83
C LEU A 16 -2.08 -14.47 -31.43
N PRO A 17 -1.28 -13.59 -30.83
CA PRO A 17 -0.55 -13.88 -29.61
C PRO A 17 -1.52 -14.09 -28.46
N ALA A 18 -1.43 -15.22 -27.78
CA ALA A 18 -1.95 -15.38 -26.44
C ALA A 18 -1.09 -14.53 -25.48
N SER A 19 -1.22 -13.21 -25.54
CA SER A 19 -0.50 -12.30 -24.64
C SER A 19 -1.39 -11.14 -24.18
N LEU A 20 -2.62 -11.44 -23.78
CA LEU A 20 -3.55 -10.47 -23.19
C LEU A 20 -4.01 -10.82 -21.76
N ALA A 21 -3.42 -11.85 -21.12
CA ALA A 21 -3.90 -12.35 -19.82
C ALA A 21 -2.93 -12.16 -18.64
N GLN A 22 -1.83 -11.44 -18.80
CA GLN A 22 -1.00 -11.00 -17.66
C GLN A 22 -1.08 -9.48 -17.50
N LEU A 23 -2.28 -8.93 -17.58
CA LEU A 23 -2.56 -7.72 -16.81
C LEU A 23 -2.60 -8.17 -15.35
N SER A 24 -1.54 -7.88 -14.61
CA SER A 24 -1.53 -7.91 -13.15
C SER A 24 -2.72 -7.07 -12.69
N ALA A 25 -3.80 -7.76 -12.29
CA ALA A 25 -4.97 -7.09 -11.74
C ALA A 25 -4.53 -6.43 -10.43
N LEU A 26 -4.39 -5.11 -10.47
CA LEU A 26 -4.27 -4.29 -9.26
C LEU A 26 -5.56 -4.48 -8.46
N SER A 27 -5.41 -4.92 -7.22
CA SER A 27 -6.53 -5.13 -6.30
C SER A 27 -6.40 -4.17 -5.14
N VAL A 28 -7.49 -3.49 -4.78
CA VAL A 28 -7.52 -2.54 -3.66
C VAL A 28 -8.38 -3.10 -2.55
N PHE A 29 -7.77 -3.41 -1.40
CA PHE A 29 -8.47 -3.93 -0.23
C PHE A 29 -7.64 -3.71 1.06
N PRO A 30 -8.29 -3.67 2.23
CA PRO A 30 -7.59 -3.63 3.51
C PRO A 30 -6.61 -4.79 3.70
N PRO A 31 -5.36 -4.56 4.13
CA PRO A 31 -4.52 -5.66 4.57
C PRO A 31 -5.11 -6.28 5.84
N GLY A 32 -5.09 -7.61 5.94
CA GLY A 32 -5.80 -8.38 6.97
C GLY A 32 -4.93 -9.34 7.77
N GLU A 33 -3.61 -9.18 7.72
CA GLU A 33 -2.62 -10.08 8.33
C GLU A 33 -1.55 -9.26 9.04
N PRO A 34 -0.69 -9.91 9.85
CA PRO A 34 0.50 -9.27 10.41
C PRO A 34 1.45 -8.79 9.30
N GLY A 35 1.98 -7.58 9.47
CA GLY A 35 3.02 -7.05 8.59
C GLY A 35 3.59 -5.73 9.05
N THR A 36 4.57 -5.23 8.31
CA THR A 36 5.25 -3.96 8.60
C THR A 36 4.81 -2.91 7.59
N ILE A 37 4.53 -1.70 8.08
CA ILE A 37 4.32 -0.54 7.21
C ILE A 37 5.69 0.07 6.92
N LEU A 38 6.13 -0.08 5.68
CA LEU A 38 7.41 0.42 5.19
C LEU A 38 7.25 1.85 4.67
N VAL A 39 8.26 2.67 4.91
CA VAL A 39 8.32 4.07 4.46
C VAL A 39 9.38 4.19 3.39
N THR A 40 9.01 4.71 2.22
CA THR A 40 9.94 4.97 1.12
C THR A 40 9.98 6.45 0.81
N LEU A 41 11.15 7.07 1.00
CA LEU A 41 11.39 8.43 0.56
C LEU A 41 11.17 8.55 -0.96
N ASN A 42 10.44 9.60 -1.38
CA ASN A 42 10.17 9.81 -2.78
C ASN A 42 11.48 9.91 -3.60
N GLY A 43 11.52 9.21 -4.74
CA GLY A 43 12.72 9.08 -5.56
C GLY A 43 13.70 7.98 -5.14
N GLN A 44 13.46 7.26 -4.03
CA GLN A 44 14.23 6.10 -3.64
C GLN A 44 13.60 4.80 -4.16
N GLY A 45 14.45 3.84 -4.55
CA GLY A 45 14.03 2.54 -5.06
C GLY A 45 13.83 1.46 -3.99
N ALA A 46 14.14 1.77 -2.72
CA ALA A 46 14.04 0.85 -1.60
C ALA A 46 13.48 1.57 -0.35
N PRO A 47 12.86 0.83 0.58
CA PRO A 47 12.40 1.39 1.85
C PRO A 47 13.53 2.10 2.61
N THR A 48 13.27 3.33 3.03
CA THR A 48 14.18 4.16 3.84
C THR A 48 13.88 4.06 5.34
N GLY A 49 12.82 3.35 5.71
CA GLY A 49 12.45 3.10 7.09
C GLY A 49 11.09 2.40 7.18
N CYS A 50 10.43 2.55 8.31
CA CYS A 50 9.15 1.93 8.61
C CYS A 50 8.41 2.73 9.69
N LEU A 51 7.16 2.38 9.97
CA LEU A 51 6.45 2.89 11.14
C LEU A 51 6.78 2.05 12.39
N ASN A 52 7.01 2.73 13.51
CA ASN A 52 7.04 2.11 14.84
C ASN A 52 5.61 1.97 15.41
N ASP A 53 5.48 1.43 16.62
CA ASP A 53 4.21 1.18 17.32
C ASP A 53 3.44 2.47 17.66
N GLN A 54 4.12 3.62 17.67
CA GLN A 54 3.52 4.94 17.83
C GLN A 54 3.03 5.55 16.50
N GLY A 55 3.20 4.84 15.38
CA GLY A 55 2.86 5.34 14.05
C GLY A 55 3.84 6.39 13.52
N LEU A 56 5.04 6.50 14.12
CA LEU A 56 6.09 7.41 13.70
C LEU A 56 7.03 6.71 12.72
N TRP A 57 7.51 7.45 11.72
CA TRP A 57 8.56 6.99 10.82
C TRP A 57 9.89 6.93 11.58
N THR A 58 10.48 5.74 11.57
CA THR A 58 11.77 5.39 12.16
C THR A 58 12.68 4.72 11.12
N LEU A 59 13.97 4.64 11.43
CA LEU A 59 14.90 3.75 10.75
C LEU A 59 14.58 2.26 11.06
N LYS A 60 15.07 1.39 10.18
CA LYS A 60 14.64 -0.02 10.01
C LYS A 60 14.72 -0.91 11.26
N GLU A 61 15.53 -0.56 12.27
CA GLU A 61 15.74 -1.42 13.44
C GLU A 61 14.60 -1.34 14.48
N ALA A 62 13.69 -0.36 14.37
CA ALA A 62 12.57 -0.17 15.30
C ALA A 62 11.18 -0.35 14.65
N CYS A 63 11.08 -1.17 13.60
CA CYS A 63 9.81 -1.41 12.93
C CYS A 63 8.81 -2.15 13.81
N ALA A 64 7.58 -1.67 13.85
CA ALA A 64 6.48 -2.40 14.45
C ALA A 64 5.86 -3.40 13.48
N ILE A 65 5.22 -4.42 14.07
CA ILE A 65 4.27 -5.27 13.39
C ILE A 65 2.87 -4.71 13.63
N PHE A 66 2.12 -4.60 12.55
CA PHE A 66 0.73 -4.17 12.54
C PHE A 66 -0.17 -5.31 12.13
N GLU A 67 -1.26 -5.46 12.86
CA GLU A 67 -2.31 -6.45 12.61
C GLU A 67 -3.48 -5.76 11.92
N GLY A 68 -3.72 -6.14 10.67
CA GLY A 68 -4.90 -5.70 9.92
C GLY A 68 -6.14 -6.50 10.32
N ASN A 69 -7.25 -5.83 10.66
CA ASN A 69 -8.48 -6.52 11.06
C ASN A 69 -9.38 -6.97 9.89
N GLY A 70 -8.91 -6.84 8.64
CA GLY A 70 -9.65 -7.16 7.42
C GLY A 70 -10.78 -6.17 7.06
N GLN A 71 -11.10 -5.20 7.93
CA GLN A 71 -12.07 -4.14 7.72
C GLN A 71 -11.43 -2.76 7.51
N GLY A 72 -10.09 -2.68 7.55
CA GLY A 72 -9.32 -1.44 7.41
C GLY A 72 -8.69 -0.93 8.69
N GLY A 73 -8.98 -1.51 9.85
CA GLY A 73 -8.28 -1.16 11.08
C GLY A 73 -6.89 -1.80 11.13
N PHE A 74 -5.89 -1.01 11.53
CA PHE A 74 -4.54 -1.48 11.81
C PHE A 74 -4.19 -1.25 13.27
N GLY A 75 -3.94 -2.35 13.99
CA GLY A 75 -3.48 -2.34 15.37
C GLY A 75 -1.99 -2.62 15.47
N SER A 76 -1.35 -2.10 16.52
CA SER A 76 -0.02 -2.45 17.01
C SER A 76 -0.12 -2.78 18.49
N ASP A 77 1.00 -3.12 19.13
CA ASP A 77 1.07 -3.36 20.58
C ASP A 77 0.60 -2.16 21.42
N LEU A 78 0.71 -0.93 20.90
CA LEU A 78 0.27 0.30 21.59
C LEU A 78 -1.16 0.72 21.25
N GLY A 79 -1.84 0.02 20.34
CA GLY A 79 -3.20 0.32 19.90
C GLY A 79 -3.32 0.58 18.40
N TYR A 80 -4.41 1.22 17.99
CA TYR A 80 -4.73 1.46 16.58
C TYR A 80 -4.03 2.69 16.04
N ILE A 81 -3.47 2.56 14.82
CA ILE A 81 -3.02 3.73 14.05
C ILE A 81 -4.22 4.39 13.37
N ILE A 82 -4.38 5.68 13.65
CA ILE A 82 -5.46 6.51 13.12
C ILE A 82 -4.89 7.81 12.56
N LEU A 83 -5.73 8.57 11.87
CA LEU A 83 -5.46 9.98 11.58
C LEU A 83 -6.12 10.88 12.61
N ASP A 84 -5.35 11.83 13.14
CA ASP A 84 -5.90 12.94 13.92
C ASP A 84 -6.62 13.95 13.03
N SER A 85 -7.24 14.98 13.64
CA SER A 85 -7.95 16.04 12.91
C SER A 85 -7.08 16.85 11.93
N SER A 86 -5.76 16.78 12.06
CA SER A 86 -4.79 17.45 11.18
C SER A 86 -4.23 16.50 10.12
N SER A 87 -4.78 15.29 9.95
CA SER A 87 -4.26 14.24 9.07
C SER A 87 -2.89 13.67 9.49
N SER A 88 -2.49 13.82 10.75
CA SER A 88 -1.26 13.18 11.26
C SER A 88 -1.53 11.74 11.67
N ILE A 89 -0.61 10.84 11.36
CA ILE A 89 -0.65 9.47 11.90
C ILE A 89 -0.36 9.53 13.39
N VAL A 90 -1.26 8.94 14.18
CA VAL A 90 -1.13 8.81 15.64
C VAL A 90 -1.61 7.44 16.10
N THR A 91 -1.11 6.96 17.23
CA THR A 91 -1.60 5.72 17.87
C THR A 91 -2.57 6.04 19.00
N THR A 92 -3.68 5.28 19.08
CA THR A 92 -4.64 5.34 20.18
C THR A 92 -5.01 3.96 20.70
N THR A 93 -5.14 3.82 22.02
CA THR A 93 -5.69 2.61 22.67
C THR A 93 -7.23 2.55 22.61
N GLY A 94 -7.87 3.59 22.07
CA GLY A 94 -9.31 3.68 21.90
C GLY A 94 -9.84 2.84 20.72
N THR A 95 -10.96 3.27 20.15
CA THR A 95 -11.56 2.62 18.98
C THR A 95 -10.84 3.04 17.70
N TRP A 96 -10.62 2.08 16.81
CA TRP A 96 -10.17 2.39 15.45
C TRP A 96 -11.20 3.29 14.75
N SER A 97 -10.73 4.34 14.09
CA SER A 97 -11.58 5.34 13.39
C SER A 97 -11.12 5.63 11.97
N THR A 98 -9.99 5.05 11.57
CA THR A 98 -9.38 5.22 10.24
C THR A 98 -9.35 3.87 9.55
N ALA A 99 -10.02 3.78 8.41
CA ALA A 99 -9.87 2.64 7.51
C ALA A 99 -8.63 2.85 6.65
N TRP A 100 -7.83 1.80 6.48
CA TRP A 100 -6.64 1.77 5.65
C TRP A 100 -6.82 0.78 4.51
N VAL A 101 -6.42 1.18 3.30
CA VAL A 101 -6.50 0.34 2.11
C VAL A 101 -5.14 0.21 1.45
N GLY A 102 -4.84 -1.02 1.05
CA GLY A 102 -3.64 -1.36 0.29
C GLY A 102 -3.98 -1.59 -1.18
N THR A 103 -3.07 -1.17 -2.06
CA THR A 103 -3.08 -1.55 -3.47
C THR A 103 -2.08 -2.70 -3.66
N HIS A 104 -2.59 -3.89 -3.98
CA HIS A 104 -1.85 -5.14 -4.03
C HIS A 104 -1.57 -5.55 -5.47
N VAL A 105 -0.37 -6.07 -5.70
CA VAL A 105 0.02 -6.64 -6.99
C VAL A 105 -0.32 -8.14 -6.98
N ASN A 106 -1.03 -8.62 -8.00
CA ASN A 106 -1.37 -10.03 -8.19
C ASN A 106 -2.18 -10.68 -7.06
N GLN A 107 -2.95 -9.90 -6.29
CA GLN A 107 -3.64 -10.39 -5.09
C GLN A 107 -2.70 -10.96 -4.01
N GLY A 108 -1.42 -10.58 -4.06
CA GLY A 108 -0.47 -10.86 -2.97
C GLY A 108 -0.89 -10.16 -1.68
N ARG A 109 -0.19 -10.48 -0.60
CA ARG A 109 -0.45 -9.89 0.73
C ARG A 109 0.30 -8.58 0.94
N ASP A 110 1.31 -8.32 0.11
CA ASP A 110 2.07 -7.07 0.12
C ASP A 110 1.32 -5.99 -0.66
N ALA A 111 1.08 -4.86 0.01
CA ALA A 111 0.53 -3.70 -0.64
C ALA A 111 1.67 -2.80 -1.12
N ALA A 112 1.72 -2.54 -2.43
CA ALA A 112 2.69 -1.61 -3.00
C ALA A 112 2.45 -0.17 -2.56
N TRP A 113 1.20 0.19 -2.27
CA TRP A 113 0.81 1.49 -1.74
C TRP A 113 -0.22 1.33 -0.65
N LEU A 114 -0.02 2.02 0.47
CA LEU A 114 -0.92 2.08 1.60
C LEU A 114 -1.42 3.52 1.80
N GLN A 115 -2.72 3.67 1.95
CA GLN A 115 -3.39 4.95 2.14
C GLN A 115 -4.54 4.83 3.15
N ALA A 116 -4.89 5.95 3.78
CA ALA A 116 -6.12 6.03 4.54
C ALA A 116 -7.31 6.10 3.56
N GLN A 117 -8.29 5.22 3.75
CA GLN A 117 -9.51 5.22 2.97
C GLN A 117 -10.33 6.46 3.28
N ILE A 118 -10.41 7.35 2.30
CA ILE A 118 -11.25 8.54 2.36
C ILE A 118 -12.71 8.07 2.28
N GLY A 119 -13.44 8.15 3.40
CA GLY A 119 -14.91 8.03 3.38
C GLY A 119 -15.52 9.17 2.54
N THR A 120 -16.77 9.01 2.11
CA THR A 120 -17.52 9.93 1.22
C THR A 120 -17.68 11.38 1.72
N THR A 121 -17.16 11.76 2.89
CA THR A 121 -17.34 13.07 3.49
C THR A 121 -16.02 13.81 3.56
N GLY A 122 -15.83 14.81 2.68
CA GLY A 122 -14.63 15.65 2.56
C GLY A 122 -14.29 16.54 3.78
N ALA A 123 -14.79 16.19 4.97
CA ALA A 123 -14.43 16.79 6.25
C ALA A 123 -13.60 15.86 7.16
N ALA A 124 -13.46 14.57 6.79
CA ALA A 124 -12.62 13.64 7.54
C ALA A 124 -11.14 13.84 7.21
N PRO A 125 -10.23 13.62 8.17
CA PRO A 125 -8.81 13.58 7.87
C PRO A 125 -8.53 12.49 6.84
N TRP A 126 -7.64 12.80 5.91
CA TRP A 126 -7.27 11.96 4.78
C TRP A 126 -5.75 11.83 4.70
N GLY A 127 -5.26 10.79 4.02
CA GLY A 127 -3.84 10.60 3.77
C GLY A 127 -3.58 9.56 2.69
N GLY A 128 -2.47 9.72 1.98
CA GLY A 128 -2.08 8.89 0.85
C GLY A 128 -2.51 9.44 -0.52
N PRO A 129 -1.94 8.93 -1.63
CA PRO A 129 -0.85 7.95 -1.67
C PRO A 129 0.52 8.52 -1.26
N LEU A 130 0.61 9.85 -1.11
CA LEU A 130 1.79 10.56 -0.65
C LEU A 130 1.59 11.06 0.79
N TRP A 131 2.67 10.99 1.56
CA TRP A 131 2.74 11.42 2.95
C TRP A 131 3.88 12.40 3.13
N TYR A 132 3.76 13.25 4.13
CA TYR A 132 4.61 14.41 4.30
C TYR A 132 5.24 14.44 5.69
N ALA A 133 6.47 14.92 5.76
CA ALA A 133 7.21 15.13 7.00
C ALA A 133 8.07 16.39 6.90
N ASN A 134 8.41 16.96 8.05
CA ASN A 134 9.28 18.15 8.12
C ASN A 134 10.78 17.79 8.05
N ALA A 135 11.12 16.53 8.31
CA ALA A 135 12.47 15.99 8.28
C ALA A 135 12.43 14.48 8.03
N GLN A 136 13.61 13.88 7.78
CA GLN A 136 13.80 12.43 7.84
C GLN A 136 14.21 12.03 9.27
N PRO A 137 13.86 10.83 9.75
CA PRO A 137 14.41 10.31 11.00
C PRO A 137 15.92 10.07 10.88
N ASP A 138 16.58 10.09 12.03
CA ASP A 138 17.96 9.64 12.21
C ASP A 138 18.03 8.56 13.30
N ASP A 139 19.23 8.16 13.72
CA ASP A 139 19.44 7.11 14.72
C ASP A 139 18.89 7.46 16.12
N THR A 140 18.43 8.71 16.33
CA THR A 140 17.96 9.22 17.63
C THR A 140 16.55 9.81 17.59
N THR A 141 15.96 9.98 16.40
CA THR A 141 14.70 10.71 16.22
C THR A 141 13.71 9.94 15.35
N ASN A 142 12.46 9.92 15.79
CA ASN A 142 11.33 9.41 15.02
C ASN A 142 10.49 10.60 14.53
N VAL A 143 9.88 10.48 13.35
CA VAL A 143 9.20 11.61 12.70
C VAL A 143 7.74 11.27 12.40
N ALA A 144 6.83 12.19 12.77
CA ALA A 144 5.43 12.05 12.43
C ALA A 144 5.20 12.23 10.92
N LEU A 145 4.33 11.40 10.34
CA LEU A 145 3.85 11.55 8.97
C LEU A 145 2.48 12.21 8.96
N ASN A 146 2.27 13.08 7.99
CA ASN A 146 1.02 13.81 7.79
C ASN A 146 0.49 13.58 6.37
N GLY A 147 -0.83 13.43 6.22
CA GLY A 147 -1.50 13.28 4.93
C GLY A 147 -1.64 14.59 4.14
N HIS A 148 -1.29 15.74 4.73
CA HIS A 148 -1.46 17.08 4.19
C HIS A 148 -0.18 17.91 4.25
N ALA A 149 0.05 18.74 3.22
CA ALA A 149 1.38 19.25 2.87
C ALA A 149 1.68 20.70 3.33
N ILE A 150 1.04 21.22 4.38
CA ILE A 150 0.99 22.69 4.63
C ILE A 150 2.40 23.34 4.68
N THR A 151 3.42 22.64 5.17
CA THR A 151 4.80 23.19 5.28
C THR A 151 5.92 22.17 5.08
N SER A 152 5.64 20.99 4.53
CA SER A 152 6.57 19.85 4.59
C SER A 152 7.62 19.85 3.48
N SER A 153 8.86 19.50 3.83
CA SER A 153 10.00 19.40 2.91
C SER A 153 10.29 17.98 2.44
N VAL A 154 9.77 16.97 3.15
CA VAL A 154 10.01 15.55 2.89
C VAL A 154 8.72 14.89 2.46
N GLN A 155 8.81 14.07 1.41
CA GLN A 155 7.70 13.33 0.83
C GLN A 155 8.03 11.84 0.83
N VAL A 156 7.09 11.01 1.27
CA VAL A 156 7.27 9.57 1.36
C VAL A 156 6.01 8.84 0.88
N THR A 157 6.17 7.58 0.47
CA THR A 157 5.06 6.65 0.28
C THR A 157 5.09 5.58 1.36
N LEU A 158 3.93 5.01 1.64
CA LEU A 158 3.79 3.86 2.53
C LEU A 158 3.49 2.61 1.72
N SER A 159 4.11 1.50 2.08
CA SER A 159 3.77 0.16 1.59
C SER A 159 3.54 -0.78 2.78
N PHE A 160 2.85 -1.88 2.54
CA PHE A 160 2.63 -2.92 3.54
C PHE A 160 3.38 -4.18 3.13
N ASN A 161 4.24 -4.69 4.00
CA ASN A 161 5.02 -5.90 3.79
C ASN A 161 4.54 -6.96 4.78
N SER A 162 3.84 -7.97 4.28
CA SER A 162 3.27 -9.04 5.08
C SER A 162 4.36 -9.93 5.65
N THR A 163 4.26 -10.29 6.94
CA THR A 163 5.12 -11.32 7.54
C THR A 163 4.55 -12.74 7.40
N PHE A 164 3.34 -12.88 6.82
CA PHE A 164 2.77 -14.17 6.52
C PHE A 164 3.61 -14.92 5.48
N VAL A 165 4.18 -16.05 5.88
CA VAL A 165 4.85 -16.98 4.97
C VAL A 165 3.83 -18.03 4.56
N ALA A 166 3.44 -18.06 3.29
CA ALA A 166 2.59 -19.13 2.78
C ALA A 166 3.38 -20.45 2.83
N SER A 167 2.87 -21.41 3.61
CA SER A 167 3.37 -22.79 3.70
C SER A 167 3.05 -23.60 2.45
#